data_AF-A0A316HWS7-F1
#
_entry.id   AF-A0A316HWS7-F1
#
_cell.length_a   1.000
_cell.length_b   1.000
_cell.length_c   1.000
_cell.angle_alpha   90.00
_cell.angle_beta   90.00
_cell.angle_gamma   90.00
#
_symmetry.space_group_name_H-M   'P 1'
#
loop_
_entity.id
_entity.type
_entity.pdbx_description
1 polymer ?
#
loop_
_entity_poly.entity_id
_entity_poly.type
_entity_poly.pdbx_seq_one_letter_code
_entity_poly.pdbx_strand_id
1 'polypeptide(L)'
;MTGAIVYDYQALADGVRQMQNANQNIEQNVTALNQQVQSLMDSFDGQTATQYNQCADRIFRKLRESNEVLNQISVNLNRNSNNMNDADRSTASTFNF
;
A
#
# COMPACT_ATOMS: atom_id res chain seq x y z
N MET A 1 8.94 29.40 18.15
CA MET A 1 9.21 28.83 16.81
C MET A 1 9.02 27.32 16.88
N THR A 2 7.78 26.85 16.88
CA THR A 2 7.48 25.44 16.65
C THR A 2 7.60 25.23 15.15
N GLY A 3 8.66 24.57 14.72
CA GLY A 3 8.91 24.27 13.32
C GLY A 3 7.67 23.63 12.72
N ALA A 4 6.99 24.35 11.85
CA ALA A 4 5.91 23.81 11.05
C ALA A 4 6.55 22.72 10.20
N ILE A 5 6.42 21.47 10.64
CA ILE A 5 6.63 20.34 9.75
C ILE A 5 5.46 20.42 8.78
N VAL A 6 5.64 21.19 7.71
CA VAL A 6 4.75 21.21 6.56
C VAL A 6 4.95 19.85 5.90
N TYR A 7 4.31 18.83 6.45
CA TYR A 7 4.17 17.56 5.76
C TYR A 7 3.36 17.86 4.51
N ASP A 8 3.94 17.60 3.34
CA ASP A 8 3.22 17.66 2.08
C ASP A 8 2.26 16.45 2.03
N TYR A 9 1.11 16.61 2.68
CA TYR A 9 0.06 15.59 2.77
C TYR A 9 -0.41 15.16 1.39
N GLN A 10 -0.33 16.05 0.40
CA GLN A 10 -0.60 15.74 -1.00
C GLN A 10 0.42 14.72 -1.51
N ALA A 11 1.72 14.98 -1.32
CA ALA A 11 2.78 14.06 -1.73
C ALA A 11 2.71 12.70 -1.01
N LEU A 12 2.32 12.68 0.27
CA LEU A 12 2.12 11.44 1.02
C LEU A 12 0.89 10.65 0.52
N ALA A 13 -0.23 11.33 0.27
CA ALA A 13 -1.42 10.70 -0.30
C ALA A 13 -1.16 10.16 -1.71
N ASP A 14 -0.42 10.90 -2.53
CA ASP A 14 -0.02 10.46 -3.88
C ASP A 14 0.96 9.28 -3.81
N GLY A 15 1.90 9.28 -2.85
CA GLY A 15 2.78 8.14 -2.59
C GLY A 15 2.01 6.87 -2.18
N VAL A 16 1.02 7.00 -1.30
CA VAL A 16 0.12 5.88 -0.94
C VAL A 16 -0.65 5.38 -2.16
N ARG A 17 -1.17 6.29 -3.00
CA ARG A 17 -1.89 5.92 -4.24
C ARG A 17 -0.98 5.19 -5.22
N GLN A 18 0.26 5.65 -5.41
CA GLN A 18 1.26 4.96 -6.24
C GLN A 18 1.58 3.56 -5.70
N MET A 19 1.77 3.42 -4.39
CA MET A 19 2.05 2.11 -3.78
C MET A 19 0.87 1.14 -3.89
N GLN A 20 -0.37 1.62 -3.75
CA GLN A 20 -1.57 0.81 -3.98
C GLN A 20 -1.64 0.32 -5.44
N ASN A 21 -1.39 1.21 -6.40
CA ASN A 21 -1.34 0.83 -7.82
C ASN A 21 -0.21 -0.17 -8.10
N ALA A 22 0.97 0.01 -7.51
CA ALA A 22 2.07 -0.93 -7.63
C ALA A 22 1.71 -2.31 -7.07
N ASN A 23 1.09 -2.37 -5.89
CA ASN A 23 0.63 -3.63 -5.29
C ASN A 23 -0.42 -4.34 -6.17
N GLN A 24 -1.39 -3.61 -6.72
CA GLN A 24 -2.37 -4.19 -7.65
C GLN A 24 -1.70 -4.77 -8.90
N ASN A 25 -0.73 -4.06 -9.49
CA ASN A 25 0.03 -4.55 -10.63
C ASN A 25 0.85 -5.80 -10.28
N ILE A 26 1.46 -5.86 -9.09
CA ILE A 26 2.20 -7.04 -8.66
C ILE A 26 1.25 -8.22 -8.42
N GLU A 27 0.07 -8.00 -7.83
CA GLU A 27 -0.95 -9.04 -7.62
C GLU A 27 -1.43 -9.63 -8.95
N GLN A 28 -1.67 -8.78 -9.96
CA GLN A 28 -2.01 -9.21 -11.32
C GLN A 28 -0.86 -10.03 -11.96
N ASN A 29 0.38 -9.54 -11.87
CA ASN A 29 1.55 -10.24 -12.40
C ASN A 29 1.77 -11.61 -11.73
N VAL A 30 1.60 -11.70 -10.42
CA VAL A 30 1.73 -12.96 -9.66
C VAL A 30 0.61 -13.92 -10.05
N THR A 31 -0.61 -13.44 -10.22
CA THR A 31 -1.75 -14.26 -10.67
C THR A 31 -1.49 -14.81 -12.07
N ALA A 32 -1.04 -13.96 -13.00
CA ALA A 32 -0.71 -14.35 -14.37
C ALA A 32 0.44 -15.38 -14.39
N LEU A 33 1.49 -15.16 -13.58
CA LEU A 33 2.61 -16.08 -13.46
C LEU A 33 2.16 -17.44 -12.88
N ASN A 34 1.25 -17.44 -11.90
CA ASN A 34 0.70 -18.66 -11.32
C ASN A 34 -0.12 -19.47 -12.34
N GLN A 35 -0.94 -18.80 -13.16
CA GLN A 35 -1.67 -19.45 -14.26
C GLN A 35 -0.74 -20.04 -15.32
N GLN A 36 0.29 -19.29 -15.72
CA GLN A 36 1.29 -19.80 -16.67
C GLN A 36 2.01 -21.03 -16.12
N VAL A 37 2.42 -20.99 -14.85
CA VAL A 37 3.09 -22.12 -14.21
C VAL A 37 2.15 -23.31 -14.02
N GLN A 38 0.87 -23.11 -13.67
CA GLN A 38 -0.10 -24.21 -13.66
C GLN A 38 -0.23 -24.89 -15.02
N SER A 39 -0.24 -24.13 -16.12
CA SER A 39 -0.26 -24.73 -17.47
C SER A 39 1.04 -25.48 -17.81
N LEU A 40 2.17 -25.05 -17.24
CA LEU A 40 3.46 -25.71 -17.42
C LEU A 40 3.66 -26.88 -16.45
N MET A 41 2.93 -26.93 -15.34
CA MET A 41 3.03 -27.96 -14.31
C MET A 41 2.59 -29.33 -14.80
N ASP A 42 1.77 -29.42 -15.84
CA ASP A 42 1.54 -30.69 -16.55
C ASP A 42 2.84 -31.28 -17.15
N SER A 43 3.90 -30.47 -17.30
CA SER A 43 5.23 -30.86 -17.80
C SER A 43 6.35 -30.87 -16.75
N PHE A 44 6.16 -30.28 -15.57
CA PHE A 44 7.21 -30.18 -14.53
C PHE A 44 7.08 -31.27 -13.47
N ASP A 45 8.19 -31.91 -13.13
CA ASP A 45 8.30 -32.91 -12.06
C ASP A 45 7.90 -32.31 -10.69
N GLY A 46 7.23 -33.12 -9.85
CA GLY A 46 6.37 -32.67 -8.74
C GLY A 46 7.06 -31.86 -7.63
N GLN A 47 8.39 -31.94 -7.52
CA GLN A 47 9.15 -31.21 -6.51
C GLN A 47 9.34 -29.73 -6.86
N THR A 48 9.59 -29.40 -8.13
CA THR A 48 9.77 -28.02 -8.62
C THR A 48 8.45 -27.24 -8.56
N ALA A 49 7.38 -27.92 -8.97
CA ALA A 49 6.00 -27.47 -8.81
C ALA A 49 5.65 -27.06 -7.36
N THR A 50 6.03 -27.91 -6.40
CA THR A 50 5.76 -27.66 -4.97
C THR A 50 6.50 -26.44 -4.45
N GLN A 51 7.80 -26.30 -4.78
CA GLN A 51 8.60 -25.14 -4.36
C GLN A 51 8.08 -23.84 -4.96
N TYR A 52 7.63 -23.89 -6.23
CA TYR A 52 7.05 -22.74 -6.89
C TYR A 52 5.74 -22.29 -6.21
N ASN A 53 4.80 -23.23 -5.96
CA ASN A 53 3.55 -22.90 -5.26
C ASN A 53 3.82 -22.28 -3.88
N GLN A 54 4.81 -22.78 -3.14
CA GLN A 54 5.22 -22.19 -1.85
C GLN A 54 5.76 -20.75 -2.01
N CYS A 55 6.51 -20.48 -3.07
CA CYS A 55 7.01 -19.14 -3.37
C CYS A 55 5.86 -18.19 -3.75
N ALA A 56 4.96 -18.63 -4.63
CA ALA A 56 3.78 -17.88 -5.04
C ALA A 56 2.88 -17.52 -3.85
N ASP A 57 2.59 -18.50 -2.98
CA ASP A 57 1.83 -18.28 -1.75
C ASP A 57 2.50 -17.29 -0.80
N ARG A 58 3.84 -17.33 -0.70
CA ARG A 58 4.61 -16.40 0.13
C ARG A 58 4.54 -14.98 -0.42
N ILE A 59 4.68 -14.81 -1.73
CA ILE A 59 4.55 -13.50 -2.39
C ILE A 59 3.15 -12.95 -2.18
N PHE A 60 2.11 -13.77 -2.37
CA PHE A 60 0.72 -13.36 -2.17
C PHE A 60 0.46 -12.87 -0.74
N ARG A 61 0.94 -13.60 0.27
CA ARG A 61 0.85 -13.16 1.68
C ARG A 61 1.55 -11.83 1.91
N LYS A 62 2.76 -11.64 1.37
CA LYS A 62 3.52 -10.39 1.52
C LYS A 62 2.83 -9.20 0.85
N LEU A 63 2.19 -9.41 -0.30
CA LEU A 63 1.40 -8.38 -0.98
C LEU A 63 0.17 -7.99 -0.17
N ARG A 64 -0.51 -8.96 0.43
CA ARG A 64 -1.64 -8.70 1.32
C ARG A 64 -1.22 -7.91 2.56
N GLU A 65 -0.13 -8.30 3.22
CA GLU A 65 0.46 -7.54 4.33
C GLU A 65 0.81 -6.10 3.91
N SER A 66 1.42 -5.93 2.73
CA SER A 66 1.75 -4.60 2.17
C SER A 66 0.49 -3.75 1.98
N ASN A 67 -0.58 -4.31 1.41
CA ASN A 67 -1.86 -3.61 1.24
C ASN A 67 -2.51 -3.23 2.57
N GLU A 68 -2.44 -4.08 3.58
CA GLU A 68 -2.96 -3.77 4.92
C GLU A 68 -2.19 -2.60 5.56
N VAL A 69 -0.86 -2.59 5.44
CA VAL A 69 -0.01 -1.47 5.92
C VAL A 69 -0.34 -0.17 5.18
N LEU A 70 -0.49 -0.20 3.85
CA LEU A 70 -0.85 0.98 3.07
C LEU A 70 -2.22 1.53 3.46
N ASN A 71 -3.20 0.66 3.73
CA ASN A 71 -4.50 1.09 4.23
C ASN A 71 -4.39 1.76 5.60
N GLN A 72 -3.58 1.22 6.51
CA GLN A 72 -3.34 1.84 7.81
C GLN A 72 -2.68 3.22 7.68
N ILE A 73 -1.69 3.35 6.79
CA ILE A 73 -1.04 4.64 6.50
C ILE A 73 -2.06 5.64 5.93
N SER A 74 -2.89 5.22 4.98
CA SER A 74 -3.96 6.05 4.41
C SER A 74 -4.95 6.56 5.47
N VAL A 75 -5.40 5.67 6.36
CA VAL A 75 -6.32 6.03 7.45
C VAL A 75 -5.66 7.02 8.42
N ASN A 76 -4.40 6.79 8.79
CA ASN A 76 -3.66 7.68 9.69
C ASN A 76 -3.41 9.05 9.06
N LEU A 77 -3.10 9.11 7.76
CA LEU A 77 -2.95 10.36 7.02
C LEU A 77 -4.25 11.17 6.98
N ASN A 78 -5.38 10.52 6.66
CA ASN A 78 -6.69 11.18 6.65
C ASN A 78 -7.06 11.74 8.03
N ARG A 79 -6.80 10.98 9.11
CA ARG A 79 -7.01 11.45 10.48
C ARG A 79 -6.14 12.66 10.83
N ASN A 80 -4.84 12.61 10.52
CA ASN A 80 -3.93 13.73 10.77
C ASN A 80 -4.29 14.98 9.95
N SER A 81 -4.70 14.80 8.68
CA SER A 81 -5.12 15.90 7.82
C SER A 81 -6.38 16.59 8.34
N ASN A 82 -7.36 15.84 8.83
CA ASN A 82 -8.56 16.41 9.46
C ASN A 82 -8.21 17.16 10.74
N ASN A 83 -7.40 16.56 11.62
CA ASN A 83 -6.98 17.20 12.87
C ASN A 83 -6.20 18.52 12.63
N MET A 84 -5.35 18.59 11.59
CA MET A 84 -4.64 19.82 11.24
C MET A 84 -5.55 20.88 10.61
N ASN A 85 -6.49 20.49 9.74
CA ASN A 85 -7.49 21.44 9.23
C ASN A 85 -8.33 22.06 10.37
N ASP A 86 -8.69 21.26 11.36
CA ASP A 86 -9.42 21.73 12.53
C ASP A 86 -8.55 22.64 13.42
N ALA A 87 -7.26 22.30 13.59
CA ALA A 87 -6.31 23.14 14.32
C ALA A 87 -6.03 24.48 13.60
N ASP A 88 -5.89 24.48 12.27
CA ASP A 88 -5.73 25.69 11.47
C ASP A 88 -6.98 26.56 11.51
N ARG A 89 -8.17 25.97 11.39
CA ARG A 89 -9.44 26.70 11.55
C ARG A 89 -9.57 27.32 12.95
N SER A 90 -9.25 26.57 13.98
CA SER A 90 -9.27 27.07 15.36
C SER A 90 -8.28 28.22 15.53
N THR A 91 -7.05 28.08 15.01
CA THR A 91 -6.01 29.11 15.11
C THR A 91 -6.40 30.37 14.33
N ALA A 92 -6.91 30.22 13.10
CA ALA A 92 -7.40 31.33 12.28
C ALA A 92 -8.57 32.07 12.94
N SER A 93 -9.47 31.35 13.64
CA SER A 93 -10.55 31.98 14.41
C SER A 93 -10.05 32.80 15.59
N THR A 94 -8.92 32.40 16.19
CA THR A 94 -8.29 33.11 17.32
C THR A 94 -7.54 34.37 16.86
N PHE A 95 -7.01 34.40 15.63
CA PHE A 95 -6.31 35.56 15.07
C PHE A 95 -7.25 36.62 14.44
N ASN A 96 -8.56 36.36 14.37
CA ASN A 96 -9.56 37.28 13.82
C ASN A 96 -10.13 38.28 14.86
N PHE A 97 -9.35 38.62 15.89
CA PHE A 97 -9.65 39.68 16.88
C PHE A 97 -8.65 40.83 16.77
#